data_AF-A0A5E6Y3Q1-F1
#
_entry.id   AF-A0A5E6Y3Q1-F1
#
_cell.length_a   1.000
_cell.length_b   1.000
_cell.length_c   1.000
_cell.angle_alpha   90.00
_cell.angle_beta   90.00
_cell.angle_gamma   90.00
#
_symmetry.space_group_name_H-M   'P 1'
#
loop_
_entity.id
_entity.type
_entity.pdbx_description
1 polymer ?
#
loop_
_entity_poly.entity_id
_entity_poly.type
_entity_poly.pdbx_seq_one_letter_code
_entity_poly.pdbx_strand_id
1 'polypeptide(L)' 'MRLGDFIAEVGRYRQGLLNCAAEVADLRLSGVFRLEDTDKLLAILPQTLPVQLRYRTRWWVTLERVA' A
#
# COMPACT_ATOMS: atom_id res chain seq x y z
N MET A 1 -7.39 -6.09 -8.95
CA MET A 1 -7.08 -6.92 -7.75
C MET A 1 -7.59 -6.20 -6.51
N ARG A 2 -7.73 -6.87 -5.36
CA ARG A 2 -8.02 -6.17 -4.10
C ARG A 2 -6.75 -5.48 -3.61
N LEU A 3 -6.91 -4.36 -2.90
CA LEU A 3 -5.78 -3.61 -2.36
C LEU A 3 -5.00 -4.43 -1.33
N GLY A 4 -5.68 -5.25 -0.52
CA GLY A 4 -5.03 -6.18 0.40
C GLY A 4 -4.07 -7.14 -0.30
N ASP A 5 -4.51 -7.77 -1.40
CA ASP A 5 -3.67 -8.70 -2.18
C ASP A 5 -2.47 -7.98 -2.79
N PHE A 6 -2.68 -6.78 -3.30
CA PHE A 6 -1.61 -5.95 -3.87
C PHE A 6 -0.55 -5.60 -2.81
N ILE A 7 -0.98 -5.18 -1.62
CA ILE A 7 -0.07 -4.82 -0.53
C ILE A 7 0.71 -6.05 -0.06
N ALA A 8 0.07 -7.21 0.03
CA ALA A 8 0.75 -8.47 0.34
C ALA A 8 1.81 -8.83 -0.71
N GLU A 9 1.51 -8.65 -1.99
CA GLU A 9 2.45 -8.90 -3.08
C GLU A 9 3.64 -7.92 -3.05
N VAL A 10 3.37 -6.61 -2.91
CA VAL A 10 4.41 -5.57 -2.81
C VAL A 10 5.30 -5.80 -1.57
N GLY A 11 4.72 -6.27 -0.47
CA GLY A 11 5.45 -6.63 0.75
C GLY A 11 6.52 -7.70 0.53
N ARG A 12 6.40 -8.56 -0.49
CA ARG A 12 7.40 -9.57 -0.83
C ARG A 12 8.66 -8.98 -1.48
N TYR A 13 8.53 -7.83 -2.15
CA TYR A 13 9.63 -7.17 -2.86
C TYR A 13 10.29 -6.06 -2.04
N ARG A 14 9.71 -5.69 -0.89
CA ARG A 14 10.21 -4.63 0.00
C ARG A 14 10.87 -5.23 1.23
N GLN A 15 11.98 -4.64 1.67
CA GLN A 15 12.52 -4.92 3.00
C GLN A 15 11.74 -4.15 4.07
N GLY A 16 11.13 -4.87 5.01
CA GLY A 16 10.39 -4.31 6.14
C GLY A 16 9.00 -4.90 6.31
N LEU A 17 8.19 -4.26 7.15
CA LEU A 17 6.80 -4.60 7.39
C LEU A 17 5.89 -3.60 6.66
N LEU A 18 5.06 -4.13 5.77
CA LEU A 18 4.01 -3.40 5.08
C LEU A 18 2.67 -4.04 5.46
N ASN A 19 1.82 -3.27 6.14
CA ASN A 19 0.53 -3.76 6.61
C ASN A 19 -0.62 -3.03 5.92
N CYS A 20 -1.75 -3.70 5.74
CA CYS A 20 -2.97 -3.14 5.17
C CYS A 20 -4.10 -3.23 6.21
N ALA A 21 -4.78 -2.12 6.49
CA ALA A 21 -5.94 -2.13 7.37
C ALA A 21 -7.13 -2.82 6.69
N ALA A 22 -7.89 -3.62 7.44
CA ALA A 22 -9.01 -4.40 6.92
C ALA A 22 -10.09 -3.52 6.23
N GLU A 23 -10.28 -2.31 6.72
CA GLU A 23 -11.20 -1.29 6.18
C GLU A 23 -10.90 -0.84 4.74
N VAL A 24 -9.66 -0.97 4.28
CA VAL A 24 -9.23 -0.57 2.93
C VAL A 24 -8.80 -1.77 2.08
N ALA A 25 -8.70 -2.97 2.67
CA ALA A 25 -8.24 -4.17 1.99
C ALA A 25 -9.11 -4.54 0.78
N ASP A 26 -10.42 -4.27 0.85
CA ASP A 26 -11.39 -4.61 -0.19
C ASP A 26 -11.52 -3.57 -1.31
N LEU A 27 -10.78 -2.46 -1.22
CA LEU A 27 -10.75 -1.47 -2.29
C LEU A 27 -10.22 -2.10 -3.58
N ARG A 28 -10.89 -1.81 -4.70
CA ARG A 28 -10.44 -2.27 -6.01
C ARG A 28 -9.30 -1.39 -6.49
N LEU A 29 -8.17 -2.03 -6.74
CA LEU A 29 -7.02 -1.43 -7.39
C LEU A 29 -6.95 -1.91 -8.85
N SER A 30 -6.93 -0.94 -9.76
CA SER A 30 -6.78 -1.16 -11.21
C SER A 30 -5.64 -0.30 -11.72
N GLY A 31 -4.65 -0.91 -12.35
CA GLY A 31 -3.51 -0.21 -12.92
C GLY A 31 -2.32 -1.14 -13.12
N VAL A 32 -1.30 -0.61 -13.80
CA VAL A 32 0.01 -1.24 -13.92
C VAL A 32 0.96 -0.48 -13.02
N PHE A 33 1.56 -1.17 -12.05
CA PHE A 33 2.48 -0.57 -11.09
C PHE A 33 3.86 -1.18 -11.28
N ARG A 34 4.90 -0.35 -11.36
CA ARG A 34 6.29 -0.83 -11.48
C ARG A 34 6.84 -1.12 -10.08
N LEU A 35 7.37 -2.32 -9.88
CA LEU A 35 7.93 -2.79 -8.60
C LEU A 35 9.40 -2.34 -8.38
N GLU A 36 10.00 -1.64 -9.35
CA GLU A 36 11.36 -1.11 -9.27
C GLU A 36 11.57 -0.16 -8.07
N ASP A 37 10.52 0.59 -7.69
CA ASP A 37 10.55 1.54 -6.58
C ASP A 37 9.22 1.46 -5.82
N THR A 38 9.20 0.62 -4.78
CA THR A 38 7.99 0.40 -3.97
C THR A 38 7.57 1.62 -3.17
N ASP A 39 8.48 2.54 -2.82
CA ASP A 39 8.14 3.78 -2.11
C ASP A 39 7.35 4.73 -3.00
N LYS A 40 7.79 4.93 -4.25
CA LYS A 40 7.02 5.73 -5.23
C LYS A 40 5.66 5.12 -5.51
N LEU A 41 5.60 3.80 -5.65
CA LEU A 41 4.35 3.08 -5.87
C LEU A 41 3.37 3.29 -4.72
N LEU A 42 3.82 3.17 -3.47
CA LEU A 42 2.98 3.42 -2.31
C LEU A 42 2.48 4.88 -2.29
N ALA A 43 3.35 5.85 -2.58
CA ALA A 43 3.00 7.28 -2.59
C ALA A 43 1.91 7.67 -3.60
N ILE A 44 1.63 6.82 -4.61
CA ILE A 44 0.55 7.01 -5.59
C ILE A 44 -0.81 6.53 -5.03
N LEU A 45 -0.83 5.59 -4.09
CA LEU A 45 -2.08 5.04 -3.56
C LEU A 45 -2.98 6.12 -2.92
N PRO A 46 -2.49 7.02 -2.06
CA PRO A 46 -3.30 8.11 -1.51
C PRO A 46 -3.83 9.11 -2.54
N GLN A 47 -3.22 9.19 -3.73
CA GLN A 47 -3.63 10.11 -4.78
C GLN A 47 -4.82 9.58 -5.59
N THR A 48 -5.03 8.26 -5.58
CA THR A 48 -6.02 7.58 -6.42
C THR A 48 -7.13 6.92 -5.61
N LEU A 49 -6.89 6.65 -4.32
CA LEU A 49 -7.79 5.99 -3.40
C LEU A 49 -7.90 6.77 -2.08
N PRO A 50 -9.01 6.66 -1.34
CA PRO A 50 -9.22 7.32 -0.04
C PRO A 50 -8.44 6.62 1.07
N VAL A 51 -7.12 6.52 0.91
CA VAL A 51 -6.19 5.82 1.80
C VAL A 51 -5.01 6.72 2.15
N GLN A 52 -4.37 6.45 3.28
CA GLN A 52 -3.16 7.14 3.71
C GLN A 52 -2.09 6.14 4.14
N LEU A 53 -0.84 6.59 4.03
CA LEU A 53 0.31 5.83 4.49
C LEU A 53 0.74 6.33 5.86
N ARG A 54 0.71 5.43 6.83
CA ARG A 54 1.23 5.67 8.16
C ARG A 54 2.59 5.01 8.34
N TYR A 55 3.60 5.84 8.54
CA TYR A 55 4.96 5.39 8.80
C TYR A 55 5.22 5.41 10.31
N ARG A 56 5.48 4.24 10.89
CA ARG A 56 6.03 4.16 12.26
C ARG A 56 7.55 4.30 12.24
N THR A 57 8.19 3.68 11.24
CA THR A 57 9.62 3.79 10.94
C THR A 57 9.80 3.68 9.43
N ARG A 58 11.03 3.88 8.91
CA ARG A 58 11.31 3.73 7.47
C ARG A 58 10.98 2.33 6.90
N TRP A 59 10.99 1.31 7.76
CA TRP A 59 10.71 -0.08 7.40
C TRP A 59 9.33 -0.55 7.88
N TRP A 60 8.55 0.30 8.55
CA TRP A 60 7.24 -0.07 9.06
C TRP A 60 6.19 0.89 8.56
N VAL A 61 5.44 0.43 7.56
CA VAL A 61 4.40 1.17 6.87
C VAL A 61 3.07 0.47 7.06
N THR A 62 2.03 1.24 7.39
CA THR A 62 0.65 0.75 7.48
C THR A 62 -0.22 1.58 6.57
N LEU A 63 -0.99 0.91 5.70
CA LEU A 63 -2.00 1.54 4.87
C LEU A 63 -3.34 1.55 5.63
N GLU A 64 -3.93 2.72 5.82
CA GLU A 64 -5.22 2.90 6.51
C GLU A 64 -6.11 3.87 5.76
N ARG A 65 -7.40 3.96 6.11
CA ARG A 65 -8.34 4.87 5.44
C ARG A 65 -8.04 6.32 5.82
N VAL A 66 -8.25 7.26 4.89
CA VAL A 66 -8.32 8.69 5.23
C VAL A 66 -9.63 8.94 5.98
N ALA A 67 -9.52 9.57 7.16
CA ALA A 67 -10.64 9.98 7.99
C ALA A 67 -11.43 11.15 7.37
#